data_AF-A0A179D1W0-F1
#
_entry.id   AF-A0A179D1W0-F1
#
_cell.length_a   1.000
_cell.length_b   1.000
_cell.length_c   1.000
_cell.angle_alpha   90.00
_cell.angle_beta   90.00
_cell.angle_gamma   90.00
#
_symmetry.space_group_name_H-M   'P 1'
#
loop_
_entity.id
_entity.type
_entity.pdbx_description
1 polymer ?
#
loop_
_entity_poly.entity_id
_entity_poly.type
_entity_poly.pdbx_seq_one_letter_code
_entity_poly.pdbx_strand_id
1 'polypeptide(L)'
;MSLKSTFSESPRAKKVEIKEDRLVVELVDGRILMVPLVWYPRLWHATPEERKQFELLADGEIIHWPLIDEDLSVEGLLAGRRSGESPDSFSKWRKSRSRRETSDQKMEPDTLIGSG
;
A
#
# COMPACT_ATOMS: atom_id res chain seq x y z
N MET A 1 11.69 20.02 39.69
CA MET A 1 11.35 18.85 38.85
C MET A 1 11.45 19.25 37.39
N SER A 2 12.29 18.61 36.59
CA SER A 2 12.39 18.86 35.14
C SER A 2 11.31 18.05 34.42
N LEU A 3 10.43 18.72 33.68
CA LEU A 3 9.58 18.08 32.67
C LEU A 3 10.50 17.56 31.58
N LYS A 4 10.83 16.26 31.62
CA LYS A 4 11.40 15.61 30.46
C LYS A 4 10.33 15.68 29.38
N SER A 5 10.61 16.41 28.29
CA SER A 5 9.83 16.31 27.07
C SER A 5 9.58 14.83 26.80
N THR A 6 8.32 14.44 26.87
CA THR A 6 7.87 13.11 26.48
C THR A 6 8.15 13.01 24.99
N PHE A 7 9.24 12.34 24.61
CA PHE A 7 9.41 11.86 23.25
C PHE A 7 8.22 10.91 23.01
N SER A 8 7.17 11.42 22.39
CA SER A 8 6.16 10.58 21.77
C SER A 8 6.86 9.95 20.59
N GLU A 9 7.42 8.75 20.75
CA GLU A 9 7.87 7.98 19.61
C GLU A 9 6.67 7.73 18.70
N SER A 10 6.72 8.25 17.47
CA SER A 10 5.73 7.95 16.45
C SER A 10 5.64 6.43 16.27
N PRO A 11 4.43 5.85 16.11
CA PRO A 11 4.32 4.43 15.88
C PRO A 11 4.94 4.07 14.54
N ARG A 12 5.84 3.09 14.53
CA ARG A 12 6.58 2.63 13.35
C ARG A 12 6.25 1.18 13.03
N ALA A 13 6.00 0.90 11.76
CA ALA A 13 5.84 -0.45 11.24
C ALA A 13 7.20 -1.16 11.19
N LYS A 14 7.21 -2.38 11.71
CA LYS A 14 8.33 -3.32 11.60
C LYS A 14 8.06 -4.36 10.50
N LYS A 15 6.81 -4.81 10.37
CA LYS A 15 6.39 -5.79 9.37
C LYS A 15 4.97 -5.49 8.92
N VAL A 16 4.71 -5.65 7.62
CA VAL A 16 3.38 -5.51 7.02
C VAL A 16 3.04 -6.79 6.27
N GLU A 17 1.83 -7.28 6.46
CA GLU A 17 1.31 -8.46 5.78
C GLU A 17 -0.17 -8.26 5.44
N ILE A 18 -0.58 -8.68 4.25
CA ILE A 18 -2.00 -8.73 3.88
C ILE A 18 -2.44 -10.19 3.91
N LYS A 19 -3.43 -10.49 4.75
CA LYS A 19 -4.01 -11.84 4.93
C LYS A 19 -5.48 -11.79 4.61
N GLU A 20 -5.92 -12.54 3.61
CA GLU A 20 -7.34 -12.63 3.22
C GLU A 20 -7.98 -11.23 3.08
N ASP A 21 -8.78 -10.83 4.08
CA ASP A 21 -9.50 -9.56 4.15
C ASP A 21 -8.91 -8.55 5.16
N ARG A 22 -7.68 -8.77 5.65
CA ARG A 22 -7.00 -7.94 6.67
C ARG A 22 -5.65 -7.40 6.20
N LEU A 23 -5.39 -6.16 6.59
CA LEU A 23 -4.05 -5.60 6.68
C LEU A 23 -3.55 -5.80 8.12
N VAL A 24 -2.41 -6.47 8.26
CA VAL A 24 -1.75 -6.79 9.53
C VAL A 24 -0.42 -6.04 9.58
N VAL A 25 -0.22 -5.25 10.64
CA VAL A 25 1.01 -4.48 10.85
C VAL A 25 1.59 -4.79 12.23
N GLU A 26 2.79 -5.33 12.27
CA GLU A 26 3.59 -5.45 13.50
C GLU A 26 4.33 -4.13 13.70
N LEU A 27 4.20 -3.52 14.88
CA LEU A 27 4.89 -2.29 15.25
C LEU A 27 6.22 -2.60 15.94
N VAL A 28 7.17 -1.67 15.85
CA VAL A 28 8.50 -1.79 16.51
C VAL A 28 8.38 -1.98 18.02
N ASP A 29 7.33 -1.42 18.65
CA ASP A 29 7.06 -1.54 20.08
C ASP A 29 6.37 -2.86 20.49
N GLY A 30 6.18 -3.80 19.55
CA GLY A 30 5.64 -5.13 19.79
C GLY A 30 4.12 -5.25 19.68
N ARG A 31 3.40 -4.15 19.40
CA ARG A 31 1.96 -4.21 19.11
C ARG A 31 1.69 -4.80 17.73
N ILE A 32 0.52 -5.40 17.57
CA ILE A 32 0.01 -5.85 16.27
C ILE A 32 -1.31 -5.15 15.98
N LEU A 33 -1.38 -4.46 14.86
CA LEU A 33 -2.59 -3.86 14.33
C LEU A 33 -3.20 -4.78 13.28
N MET A 34 -4.51 -5.01 13.36
CA MET A 34 -5.28 -5.74 12.37
C MET A 34 -6.47 -4.90 11.95
N VAL A 35 -6.49 -4.45 10.70
CA VAL A 35 -7.57 -3.61 10.16
C VAL A 35 -8.21 -4.26 8.93
N PRO A 36 -9.52 -4.05 8.68
CA PRO A 36 -10.16 -4.56 7.47
C PRO A 36 -9.53 -3.97 6.20
N LEU A 37 -9.12 -4.82 5.26
CA LEU A 37 -8.52 -4.40 3.99
C LEU A 37 -9.50 -3.58 3.14
N VAL A 38 -10.80 -3.86 3.26
CA VAL A 38 -11.88 -3.14 2.56
C VAL A 38 -11.94 -1.63 2.89
N TRP A 39 -11.26 -1.18 3.95
CA TRP A 39 -11.15 0.25 4.27
C TRP A 39 -10.25 1.02 3.31
N TYR A 40 -9.46 0.32 2.50
CA TYR A 40 -8.48 0.88 1.58
C TYR A 40 -8.77 0.36 0.17
N PRO A 41 -9.62 1.05 -0.61
CA PRO A 41 -10.15 0.51 -1.88
C PRO A 41 -9.07 0.11 -2.88
N ARG A 42 -7.98 0.89 -3.01
CA ARG A 42 -6.87 0.53 -3.90
C ARG A 42 -6.21 -0.79 -3.50
N LEU A 43 -5.91 -0.98 -2.21
CA LEU A 43 -5.36 -2.23 -1.68
C LEU A 43 -6.33 -3.40 -1.80
N TRP A 44 -7.62 -3.17 -1.53
CA TRP A 44 -8.67 -4.17 -1.68
C TRP A 44 -8.75 -4.70 -3.12
N HIS A 45 -8.52 -3.85 -4.11
CA HIS A 45 -8.55 -4.22 -5.53
C HIS A 45 -7.18 -4.58 -6.13
N ALA A 46 -6.09 -4.41 -5.40
CA ALA A 46 -4.74 -4.78 -5.84
C ALA A 46 -4.57 -6.31 -5.92
N THR A 47 -3.72 -6.77 -6.84
CA THR A 47 -3.38 -8.20 -6.96
C THR A 47 -2.49 -8.64 -5.78
N PRO A 48 -2.38 -9.96 -5.51
CA PRO A 48 -1.46 -10.46 -4.49
C PRO A 48 0.00 -10.02 -4.69
N GLU A 49 0.44 -9.87 -5.93
CA GLU A 49 1.80 -9.42 -6.30
C GLU A 49 1.98 -7.95 -5.94
N GLU A 50 1.04 -7.10 -6.34
CA GLU A 50 1.08 -5.66 -6.03
C GLU A 50 1.06 -5.42 -4.51
N ARG A 51 0.24 -6.18 -3.78
CA ARG A 51 0.15 -6.11 -2.32
C ARG A 51 1.45 -6.47 -1.61
N LYS A 52 2.27 -7.35 -2.19
CA LYS A 52 3.57 -7.76 -1.65
C LYS A 52 4.66 -6.74 -1.92
N GLN A 53 4.48 -5.86 -2.91
CA GLN A 53 5.44 -4.84 -3.30
C GLN A 53 5.11 -3.52 -2.60
N PHE A 54 5.65 -3.36 -1.39
CA PHE A 54 5.57 -2.14 -0.62
C PHE A 54 6.94 -1.73 -0.08
N GLU A 55 7.03 -0.47 0.32
CA GLU A 55 8.20 0.14 0.93
C GLU A 55 7.80 0.76 2.27
N LEU A 56 8.68 0.66 3.27
CA LEU A 56 8.54 1.39 4.52
C LEU A 56 9.34 2.69 4.42
N LEU A 57 8.64 3.82 4.44
CA LEU A 57 9.22 5.15 4.35
C LEU A 57 9.21 5.82 5.72
N ALA A 58 10.00 6.89 5.86
CA ALA A 58 10.12 7.67 7.10
C ALA A 58 10.36 6.78 8.33
N ASP A 59 11.35 5.89 8.24
CA ASP A 59 11.68 4.92 9.31
C ASP A 59 10.48 4.02 9.72
N GLY A 60 9.58 3.74 8.78
CA GLY A 60 8.41 2.90 9.01
C GLY A 60 7.18 3.64 9.52
N GLU A 61 7.16 4.97 9.53
CA GLU A 61 5.94 5.75 9.82
C GLU A 61 4.92 5.72 8.67
N ILE A 62 5.39 5.45 7.44
CA ILE A 62 4.57 5.39 6.24
C ILE A 62 4.80 4.06 5.52
N ILE A 63 3.72 3.42 5.09
CA ILE A 63 3.74 2.23 4.23
C ILE A 63 3.29 2.66 2.84
N HIS A 64 4.18 2.53 1.85
CA HIS A 64 3.96 2.95 0.47
C HIS A 64 3.83 1.74 -0.45
N TRP A 65 2.75 1.65 -1.22
CA TRP A 65 2.59 0.67 -2.30
C TRP A 65 2.71 1.37 -3.67
N PRO A 66 3.90 1.36 -4.31
CA PRO A 66 4.16 2.14 -5.53
C PRO A 66 3.30 1.70 -6.73
N LEU A 67 3.01 0.41 -6.86
CA LEU A 67 2.29 -0.11 -8.03
C LEU A 67 0.82 0.31 -8.08
N ILE A 68 0.23 0.56 -6.91
CA ILE A 68 -1.16 0.98 -6.76
C ILE A 68 -1.29 2.44 -6.32
N ASP A 69 -0.18 3.16 -6.15
CA ASP A 69 -0.17 4.56 -5.72
C ASP A 69 -0.97 4.75 -4.41
N GLU A 70 -0.64 3.96 -3.38
CA GLU A 70 -1.31 4.04 -2.07
C GLU A 70 -0.27 4.29 -0.96
N ASP A 71 -0.58 5.22 -0.07
CA ASP A 71 0.21 5.55 1.12
C ASP A 71 -0.66 5.45 2.38
N LEU A 72 -0.18 4.70 3.37
CA LEU A 72 -0.83 4.59 4.67
C LEU A 72 0.13 5.03 5.78
N SER A 73 -0.29 5.98 6.63
CA SER A 73 0.45 6.32 7.83
C SER A 73 0.13 5.34 8.96
N VAL A 74 1.17 4.88 9.67
CA VAL A 74 1.02 3.96 10.81
C VAL A 74 0.25 4.62 11.95
N GLU A 75 0.45 5.91 12.16
CA GLU A 75 -0.37 6.69 13.10
C GLU A 75 -1.85 6.69 12.70
N GLY A 76 -2.15 6.78 11.38
CA GLY A 76 -3.51 6.69 10.87
C GLY A 76 -4.16 5.34 11.10
N LEU A 77 -3.41 4.26 10.86
CA LEU A 77 -3.85 2.91 11.17
C LEU A 77 -4.15 2.75 12.67
N LEU A 78 -3.25 3.24 13.53
CA LEU A 78 -3.41 3.17 14.98
C LEU A 78 -4.63 3.97 15.48
N ALA A 79 -4.92 5.11 14.85
CA ALA A 79 -6.09 5.94 15.14
C ALA A 79 -7.40 5.41 14.51
N GLY A 80 -7.35 4.30 13.75
CA GLY A 80 -8.53 3.72 13.10
C GLY A 80 -9.02 4.50 11.87
N ARG A 81 -8.16 5.32 11.26
CA ARG A 81 -8.50 6.11 10.06
C ARG A 81 -8.57 5.20 8.83
N ARG A 82 -9.67 5.33 8.09
CA ARG A 82 -9.91 4.66 6.81
C ARG A 82 -9.35 5.49 5.66
N SER A 83 -9.32 4.92 4.44
CA SER A 83 -8.96 5.70 3.26
C SER A 83 -9.88 6.92 3.11
N GLY A 84 -9.27 8.07 2.77
CA GLY A 84 -9.97 9.29 2.39
C GLY A 84 -10.31 9.35 0.89
N GLU A 85 -10.11 8.26 0.15
CA GLU A 85 -10.31 8.21 -1.29
C GLU A 85 -11.77 8.50 -1.68
N SER A 86 -11.97 9.48 -2.56
CA SER A 86 -13.28 9.79 -3.12
C SER A 86 -13.66 8.80 -4.24
N PRO A 87 -14.96 8.58 -4.51
CA PRO A 87 -15.41 7.73 -5.60
C PRO A 87 -14.84 8.14 -6.97
N ASP A 88 -14.69 9.44 -7.23
CA ASP A 88 -14.13 9.96 -8.47
C ASP A 88 -12.63 9.67 -8.60
N SER A 89 -11.87 9.80 -7.49
CA SER A 89 -10.46 9.46 -7.45
C SER A 89 -10.26 7.97 -7.73
N PHE A 90 -11.05 7.12 -7.07
CA PHE A 90 -11.00 5.68 -7.26
C PHE A 90 -11.38 5.25 -8.68
N SER A 91 -12.43 5.86 -9.25
CA SER A 91 -12.85 5.62 -10.63
C SER A 91 -11.76 6.00 -11.65
N LYS A 92 -11.08 7.14 -11.44
CA LYS A 92 -9.93 7.55 -12.28
C LYS A 92 -8.77 6.57 -12.15
N TRP A 93 -8.43 6.14 -10.94
CA TRP A 93 -7.40 5.15 -10.67
C TRP A 93 -7.69 3.81 -11.36
N ARG A 94 -8.92 3.29 -11.28
CA ARG A 94 -9.31 2.06 -11.98
C ARG A 94 -9.16 2.16 -13.50
N LYS A 95 -9.54 3.30 -14.10
CA LYS A 95 -9.42 3.53 -15.55
C LYS A 95 -7.97 3.68 -16.02
N SER A 96 -7.08 4.24 -15.19
CA SER A 96 -5.67 4.35 -15.55
C SER A 96 -4.99 2.99 -15.56
N ARG A 97 -5.37 2.09 -14.65
CA ARG A 97 -4.86 0.72 -14.56
C ARG A 97 -5.20 -0.14 -15.78
N SER A 98 -6.47 -0.15 -16.21
CA SER A 98 -6.88 -0.90 -17.40
C SER A 98 -6.11 -0.47 -18.65
N ARG A 99 -5.71 0.81 -18.72
CA ARG A 99 -4.89 1.34 -19.82
C ARG A 99 -3.46 0.82 -19.78
N ARG A 100 -2.84 0.70 -18.59
CA ARG A 100 -1.48 0.15 -18.42
C ARG A 100 -1.44 -1.33 -18.78
N GLU A 101 -2.42 -2.10 -18.30
CA GLU A 101 -2.55 -3.53 -18.63
C GLU A 101 -2.70 -3.76 -20.15
N THR A 102 -3.45 -2.89 -20.84
CA THR A 102 -3.62 -2.96 -22.30
C THR A 102 -2.35 -2.55 -23.06
N SER A 103 -1.54 -1.64 -22.53
CA SER A 103 -0.27 -1.25 -23.17
C SER A 103 0.82 -2.31 -22.98
N ASP A 104 0.87 -2.96 -21.81
CA ASP A 104 1.87 -3.98 -21.50
C ASP A 104 1.64 -5.27 -22.32
N GLN A 105 0.40 -5.59 -22.66
CA GLN A 105 0.06 -6.71 -23.56
C GLN A 105 0.36 -6.44 -25.04
N LYS A 106 0.66 -5.19 -25.43
CA LYS A 106 0.98 -4.82 -26.82
C LYS A 106 2.50 -4.80 -27.10
N MET A 107 3.34 -4.95 -26.08
CA MET A 107 4.80 -4.91 -26.18
C MET A 107 5.38 -6.28 -25.83
N GLU A 108 5.48 -7.21 -26.81
CA GLU A 108 6.43 -8.36 -26.95
C GLU A 108 5.85 -9.44 -27.92
N PRO A 109 6.60 -9.95 -28.92
CA PRO A 109 7.35 -9.20 -29.93
C PRO A 109 7.01 -9.62 -31.38
N ASP A 110 7.18 -8.68 -32.33
CA ASP A 110 7.54 -9.03 -33.72
C ASP A 110 8.93 -9.67 -33.69
N THR A 111 8.96 -10.97 -33.43
CA THR A 111 10.11 -11.79 -33.82
C THR A 111 10.09 -11.86 -35.34
N LEU A 112 10.79 -10.93 -35.96
CA LEU A 112 11.17 -11.01 -37.36
C LEU A 112 11.98 -12.30 -37.54
N ILE A 113 11.31 -13.32 -38.06
CA ILE A 113 11.94 -14.54 -38.53
C ILE A 113 12.78 -14.15 -39.73
N GLY A 114 14.09 -14.10 -39.50
CA GLY A 114 15.07 -14.18 -40.57
C GLY A 114 15.13 -15.59 -41.15
N SER A 115 15.37 -15.62 -42.47
CA SER A 115 15.97 -16.71 -43.24
C SER A 115 15.08 -17.91 -43.61
N GLY A 116 14.90 -18.08 -44.92
CA GLY A 116 14.36 -19.26 -45.58
C GLY A 116 14.00 -19.00 -47.03
#